data_AF-A0A2V2UNR2-F1
#
_entry.id   AF-A0A2V2UNR2-F1
#
_cell.length_a   1.000
_cell.length_b   1.000
_cell.length_c   1.000
_cell.angle_alpha   90.00
_cell.angle_beta   90.00
_cell.angle_gamma   90.00
#
_symmetry.space_group_name_H-M   'P 1'
#
loop_
_entity.id
_entity.type
_entity.pdbx_description
1 polymer ?
#
loop_
_entity_poly.entity_id
_entity_poly.type
_entity_poly.pdbx_seq_one_letter_code
_entity_poly.pdbx_strand_id
1 'polypeptide(L)'
;MFSPDLLPSLLRDVHGMTRHDDARMDELAAEAANGPSESSPVLRRGLRVLRSTVNDSRLSTSALLPDRIRYASAKEREKAFSKHYGHFCAYYKSSCFVSVMLTRLAISTVGYFDENFYPACVEDVDYSLRLRLLGFQERNVLYGKFVHRGSSNIRFCNEMELPDAL
;
A
#
# COMPACT_ATOMS: atom_id res chain seq x y z
N MET A 1 22.47 -2.09 -16.12
CA MET A 1 23.20 -2.47 -14.90
C MET A 1 23.13 -1.28 -13.95
N PHE A 2 22.66 -1.49 -12.72
CA PHE A 2 22.63 -0.44 -11.70
C PHE A 2 24.05 -0.06 -11.28
N SER A 3 24.27 1.19 -10.82
CA SER A 3 25.54 1.55 -10.17
C SER A 3 25.76 0.65 -8.94
N PRO A 4 26.97 0.13 -8.67
CA PRO A 4 27.23 -0.74 -7.52
C PRO A 4 26.79 -0.13 -6.19
N ASP A 5 26.92 1.20 -6.05
CA ASP A 5 26.61 1.93 -4.82
C ASP A 5 25.13 2.33 -4.70
N LEU A 6 24.32 2.04 -5.73
CA LEU A 6 22.93 2.47 -5.81
C LEU A 6 22.07 1.86 -4.71
N LEU A 7 22.07 0.52 -4.66
CA LEU A 7 21.28 -0.24 -3.72
C LEU A 7 21.76 -0.03 -2.28
N PRO A 8 23.07 -0.10 -1.96
CA PRO A 8 23.54 0.18 -0.60
C PRO A 8 23.16 1.57 -0.09
N SER A 9 23.29 2.61 -0.92
CA SER A 9 22.95 3.99 -0.53
C SER A 9 21.45 4.16 -0.32
N LEU A 10 20.65 3.66 -1.25
CA LEU A 10 19.19 3.70 -1.17
C LEU A 10 18.68 2.94 0.06
N LEU A 11 19.17 1.73 0.32
CA LEU A 11 18.77 0.95 1.50
C LEU A 11 19.15 1.65 2.81
N ARG A 12 20.36 2.19 2.91
CA ARG A 12 20.80 2.95 4.10
C ARG A 12 19.88 4.13 4.37
N ASP A 13 19.54 4.89 3.33
CA ASP A 13 18.70 6.08 3.47
C ASP A 13 17.25 5.69 3.84
N VAL A 14 16.68 4.67 3.19
CA VAL A 14 15.36 4.12 3.53
C VAL A 14 15.32 3.65 4.98
N HIS A 15 16.29 2.82 5.41
CA HIS A 15 16.36 2.35 6.80
C HIS A 15 16.52 3.50 7.80
N GLY A 16 17.34 4.50 7.49
CA GLY A 16 17.50 5.68 8.34
C GLY A 16 16.19 6.46 8.50
N MET A 17 15.39 6.54 7.44
CA MET A 17 14.13 7.26 7.41
C MET A 17 12.96 6.50 8.02
N THR A 18 12.98 5.17 7.99
CA THR A 18 11.92 4.30 8.53
C THR A 18 12.27 3.69 9.88
N ARG A 19 13.39 4.09 10.51
CA ARG A 19 13.86 3.53 11.79
C ARG A 19 12.83 3.54 12.94
N HIS A 20 11.83 4.40 12.86
CA HIS A 20 10.77 4.52 13.87
C HIS A 20 9.54 3.66 13.56
N ASP A 21 9.49 3.02 12.39
CA ASP A 21 8.35 2.24 11.94
C ASP A 21 8.21 0.93 12.73
N ASP A 22 9.31 0.34 13.22
CA ASP A 22 9.27 -0.91 13.98
C ASP A 22 8.46 -0.76 15.27
N ALA A 23 8.74 0.26 16.08
CA ALA A 23 7.96 0.55 17.29
C ALA A 23 6.49 0.81 16.97
N ARG A 24 6.21 1.48 15.84
CA ARG A 24 4.84 1.72 15.39
C ARG A 24 4.14 0.43 14.98
N MET A 25 4.83 -0.49 14.31
CA MET A 25 4.27 -1.80 13.97
C MET A 25 3.97 -2.62 15.22
N ASP A 26 4.85 -2.58 16.23
CA ASP A 26 4.64 -3.29 17.50
C ASP A 26 3.39 -2.78 18.24
N GLU A 27 3.20 -1.45 18.30
CA GLU A 27 1.97 -0.84 18.85
C GLU A 27 0.71 -1.32 18.12
N LEU A 28 0.75 -1.33 16.78
CA LEU A 28 -0.40 -1.75 15.96
C LEU A 28 -0.67 -3.25 16.10
N ALA A 29 0.38 -4.07 16.21
CA ALA A 29 0.25 -5.51 16.44
C ALA A 29 -0.38 -5.80 17.81
N ALA A 30 0.05 -5.09 18.86
CA ALA A 30 -0.57 -5.17 20.18
C ALA A 30 -2.04 -4.74 20.15
N GLU A 31 -2.37 -3.65 19.46
CA GLU A 31 -3.76 -3.22 19.27
C GLU A 31 -4.59 -4.25 18.50
N ALA A 32 -4.04 -4.83 17.43
CA ALA A 32 -4.71 -5.82 16.61
C ALA A 32 -4.99 -7.12 17.38
N ALA A 33 -4.06 -7.54 18.26
CA ALA A 33 -4.18 -8.73 19.10
C ALA A 33 -5.28 -8.61 20.16
N ASN A 34 -5.56 -7.40 20.66
CA ASN A 34 -6.58 -7.15 21.68
C ASN A 34 -8.04 -7.22 21.16
N GLY A 35 -8.25 -7.67 19.92
CA GLY A 35 -9.57 -7.84 19.32
C GLY A 35 -10.33 -6.52 19.10
N PRO A 36 -11.55 -6.56 18.52
CA PRO A 36 -12.41 -5.38 18.51
C PRO A 36 -12.86 -5.08 19.96
N SER A 37 -12.36 -4.00 20.54
CA SER A 37 -12.85 -3.51 21.83
C SER A 37 -14.34 -3.15 21.75
N GLU A 38 -15.08 -3.19 22.86
CA GLU A 38 -16.48 -2.73 22.96
C GLU A 38 -16.68 -1.26 22.54
N SER A 39 -15.58 -0.50 22.44
CA SER A 39 -15.52 0.86 21.90
C SER A 39 -15.40 0.92 20.37
N SER A 40 -15.35 -0.22 19.67
CA SER A 40 -15.29 -0.28 18.21
C SER A 40 -16.56 0.34 17.61
N PRO A 41 -16.44 1.42 16.80
CA PRO A 41 -17.59 2.04 16.13
C PRO A 41 -18.36 1.05 15.26
N VAL A 42 -17.68 -0.01 14.81
CA VAL A 42 -18.19 -1.09 13.97
C VAL A 42 -19.28 -1.88 14.69
N LEU A 43 -19.00 -2.30 15.93
CA LEU A 43 -19.97 -3.02 16.78
C LEU A 43 -21.15 -2.11 17.15
N ARG A 44 -20.88 -0.83 17.43
CA ARG A 44 -21.94 0.15 17.74
C ARG A 44 -22.84 0.48 16.55
N ARG A 45 -22.34 0.38 15.33
CA ARG A 45 -23.09 0.66 14.09
C ARG A 45 -23.65 -0.60 13.42
N GLY A 46 -23.49 -1.77 14.04
CA GLY A 46 -23.91 -3.05 13.44
C GLY A 46 -23.18 -3.39 12.13
N LEU A 47 -22.02 -2.78 11.89
CA LEU A 47 -21.23 -3.01 10.69
C LEU A 47 -20.44 -4.32 10.83
N ARG A 48 -20.25 -5.04 9.73
CA ARG A 48 -19.39 -6.23 9.71
C ARG A 48 -17.93 -5.81 9.83
N VAL A 49 -17.19 -6.43 10.76
CA VAL A 49 -15.74 -6.27 10.86
C VAL A 49 -15.10 -6.86 9.60
N LEU A 50 -14.37 -6.04 8.85
CA LEU A 50 -13.66 -6.40 7.63
C LEU A 50 -12.20 -6.70 7.97
N ARG A 51 -11.95 -7.78 8.71
CA ARG A 51 -10.61 -8.33 8.97
C ARG A 51 -10.54 -9.71 8.33
N SER A 52 -9.53 -9.98 7.50
CA SER A 52 -9.16 -11.37 7.26
C SER A 52 -8.40 -11.91 8.47
N THR A 53 -8.55 -13.19 8.73
CA THR A 53 -7.76 -13.88 9.75
C THR A 53 -6.59 -14.59 9.09
N VAL A 54 -5.57 -14.98 9.85
CA VAL A 54 -4.41 -15.74 9.32
C VAL A 54 -4.84 -17.05 8.64
N ASN A 55 -6.01 -17.59 9.00
CA ASN A 55 -6.59 -18.79 8.39
C ASN A 55 -7.48 -18.50 7.17
N ASP A 56 -7.68 -17.23 6.83
CA ASP A 56 -8.37 -16.82 5.62
C ASP A 56 -7.32 -16.77 4.50
N SER A 57 -7.28 -17.81 3.66
CA SER A 57 -6.37 -17.90 2.52
C SER A 57 -6.65 -16.84 1.44
N ARG A 58 -7.60 -15.93 1.68
CA ARG A 58 -8.02 -14.86 0.79
C ARG A 58 -7.28 -13.57 1.13
N LEU A 59 -6.03 -13.49 0.66
CA LEU A 59 -5.27 -12.26 0.45
C LEU A 59 -4.96 -11.39 1.70
N SER A 60 -3.88 -10.63 1.61
CA SER A 60 -3.42 -9.77 2.71
C SER A 60 -4.27 -8.50 2.84
N THR A 61 -4.96 -8.40 3.97
CA THR A 61 -6.03 -7.39 4.19
C THR A 61 -5.65 -6.31 5.19
N SER A 62 -4.43 -5.78 5.13
CA SER A 62 -3.98 -4.78 6.10
C SER A 62 -4.04 -5.31 7.54
N ALA A 63 -3.33 -6.40 7.83
CA ALA A 63 -3.42 -7.13 9.09
C ALA A 63 -3.21 -6.23 10.34
N LEU A 64 -2.37 -5.20 10.20
CA LEU A 64 -2.07 -4.25 11.28
C LEU A 64 -2.88 -2.96 11.20
N LEU A 65 -3.84 -2.81 10.27
CA LEU A 65 -4.72 -1.64 10.23
C LEU A 65 -5.87 -1.82 11.23
N PRO A 66 -5.90 -1.04 12.32
CA PRO A 66 -6.90 -1.25 13.34
C PRO A 66 -8.24 -0.63 12.93
N ASP A 67 -9.32 -1.15 13.51
CA ASP A 67 -10.68 -0.76 13.10
C ASP A 67 -10.95 0.73 13.29
N ARG A 68 -10.42 1.36 14.35
CA ARG A 68 -10.59 2.81 14.56
C ARG A 68 -10.06 3.62 13.37
N ILE A 69 -9.02 3.15 12.67
CA ILE A 69 -8.49 3.80 11.47
C ILE A 69 -9.29 3.34 10.25
N ARG A 70 -9.56 2.03 10.11
CA ARG A 70 -10.32 1.47 8.97
C ARG A 70 -11.67 2.17 8.77
N TYR A 71 -12.38 2.47 9.85
CA TYR A 71 -13.72 3.05 9.84
C TYR A 71 -13.78 4.54 10.23
N ALA A 72 -12.61 5.17 10.41
CA ALA A 72 -12.53 6.60 10.65
C ALA A 72 -12.95 7.41 9.41
N SER A 73 -13.30 8.69 9.63
CA SER A 73 -13.54 9.62 8.54
C SER A 73 -12.29 9.79 7.67
N ALA A 74 -12.44 10.20 6.41
CA ALA A 74 -11.30 10.42 5.51
C ALA A 74 -10.26 11.38 6.12
N LYS A 75 -10.72 12.47 6.76
CA LYS A 75 -9.87 13.47 7.41
C LYS A 75 -9.06 12.93 8.60
N GLU A 76 -9.59 11.93 9.29
CA GLU A 76 -8.89 11.25 10.39
C GLU A 76 -7.90 10.22 9.86
N ARG A 77 -8.29 9.47 8.81
CA ARG A 77 -7.43 8.49 8.16
C ARG A 77 -6.18 9.12 7.56
N GLU A 78 -6.32 10.29 6.93
CA GLU A 78 -5.19 11.04 6.35
C GLU A 78 -4.13 11.45 7.40
N LYS A 79 -4.45 11.41 8.69
CA LYS A 79 -3.49 11.74 9.76
C LYS A 79 -2.80 10.52 10.33
N ALA A 80 -3.35 9.32 10.13
CA ALA A 80 -2.96 8.08 10.80
C ALA A 80 -1.47 7.76 10.64
N PHE A 81 -0.92 8.00 9.46
CA PHE A 81 0.48 7.72 9.12
C PHE A 81 1.22 8.93 8.54
N SER A 82 0.71 10.14 8.79
CA SER A 82 1.27 11.43 8.30
C SER A 82 2.74 11.69 8.58
N LYS A 83 3.33 10.99 9.55
CA LYS A 83 4.76 11.09 9.91
C LYS A 83 5.63 9.96 9.34
N HIS A 84 5.03 9.01 8.63
CA HIS A 84 5.69 7.81 8.12
C HIS A 84 5.74 7.83 6.60
N TYR A 85 6.82 7.29 6.05
CA TYR A 85 6.93 7.09 4.60
C TYR A 85 6.24 5.78 4.22
N GLY A 86 5.39 5.85 3.21
CA GLY A 86 4.71 4.68 2.66
C GLY A 86 5.54 3.99 1.59
N HIS A 87 6.11 4.82 0.71
CA HIS A 87 6.88 4.34 -0.42
C HIS A 87 7.95 5.33 -0.89
N PHE A 88 8.95 4.76 -1.56
CA PHE A 88 10.05 5.50 -2.18
C PHE A 88 10.06 5.18 -3.69
N CYS A 89 9.78 6.20 -4.51
CA CYS A 89 9.76 6.09 -5.98
C CYS A 89 11.13 6.41 -6.54
N ALA A 90 11.77 5.46 -7.22
CA ALA A 90 13.07 5.71 -7.87
C ALA A 90 12.94 6.41 -9.25
N TYR A 91 11.71 6.66 -9.70
CA TYR A 91 11.42 7.30 -10.98
C TYR A 91 10.77 8.68 -10.78
N TYR A 92 11.20 9.65 -11.58
CA TYR A 92 10.86 11.07 -11.41
C TYR A 92 9.38 11.42 -11.69
N LYS A 93 8.62 10.58 -12.40
CA LYS A 93 7.17 10.80 -12.58
C LYS A 93 6.40 10.06 -11.49
N SER A 94 5.96 10.81 -10.48
CA SER A 94 5.45 10.38 -9.16
C SER A 94 4.08 9.68 -9.15
N SER A 95 3.77 8.89 -10.17
CA SER A 95 2.46 8.26 -10.29
C SER A 95 2.47 6.84 -10.85
N CYS A 96 3.66 6.25 -11.03
CA CYS A 96 3.78 4.89 -11.53
C CYS A 96 4.90 4.14 -10.81
N PHE A 97 4.58 2.97 -10.26
CA PHE A 97 5.51 2.13 -9.52
C PHE A 97 6.40 1.30 -10.47
N VAL A 98 7.06 1.96 -11.42
CA VAL A 98 8.03 1.31 -12.31
C VAL A 98 9.23 0.77 -11.51
N SER A 99 9.62 1.49 -10.45
CA SER A 99 10.64 1.08 -9.49
C SER A 99 10.33 1.71 -8.14
N VAL A 100 9.84 0.90 -7.20
CA VAL A 100 9.36 1.36 -5.89
C VAL A 100 9.96 0.53 -4.76
N MET A 101 10.18 1.15 -3.62
CA MET A 101 10.36 0.45 -2.35
C MET A 101 9.15 0.75 -1.46
N LEU A 102 8.50 -0.29 -0.95
CA LEU A 102 7.40 -0.19 0.00
C LEU A 102 7.92 -0.45 1.41
N THR A 103 7.46 0.33 2.39
CA THR A 103 7.82 0.08 3.79
C THR A 103 7.03 -1.11 4.34
N ARG A 104 7.61 -1.82 5.32
CA ARG A 104 6.90 -2.91 6.01
C ARG A 104 5.63 -2.40 6.69
N LEU A 105 5.69 -1.19 7.25
CA LEU A 105 4.53 -0.52 7.85
C LEU A 105 3.43 -0.27 6.81
N ALA A 106 3.78 0.22 5.62
CA ALA A 106 2.83 0.37 4.52
C ALA A 106 2.20 -0.96 4.13
N ILE A 107 2.99 -1.99 3.83
CA ILE A 107 2.46 -3.32 3.45
C ILE A 107 1.52 -3.88 4.53
N SER A 108 1.90 -3.73 5.81
CA SER A 108 1.15 -4.31 6.93
C SER A 108 -0.17 -3.58 7.21
N THR A 109 -0.31 -2.32 6.79
CA THR A 109 -1.49 -1.47 7.08
C THR A 109 -2.30 -1.08 5.84
N VAL A 110 -1.70 -1.07 4.66
CA VAL A 110 -2.38 -0.83 3.38
C VAL A 110 -2.82 -2.14 2.74
N GLY A 111 -2.14 -3.25 3.03
CA GLY A 111 -2.38 -4.56 2.43
C GLY A 111 -1.47 -4.77 1.22
N TYR A 112 -1.81 -5.74 0.37
CA TYR A 112 -1.10 -5.98 -0.89
C TYR A 112 -1.72 -5.19 -2.05
N PHE A 113 -1.13 -5.30 -3.24
CA PHE A 113 -1.74 -4.87 -4.49
C PHE A 113 -3.05 -5.61 -4.71
N ASP A 114 -4.03 -4.94 -5.34
CA ASP A 114 -5.29 -5.58 -5.70
C ASP A 114 -5.07 -6.44 -6.95
N GLU A 115 -5.19 -7.76 -6.78
CA GLU A 115 -4.99 -8.74 -7.85
C GLU A 115 -6.14 -8.77 -8.86
N ASN A 116 -7.24 -8.03 -8.63
CA ASN A 116 -8.34 -7.92 -9.59
C ASN A 116 -8.03 -6.98 -10.77
N PHE A 117 -6.95 -6.20 -10.70
CA PHE A 117 -6.43 -5.44 -11.84
C PHE A 117 -5.72 -6.38 -12.83
N TYR A 118 -6.51 -7.02 -13.70
CA TYR A 118 -6.06 -7.94 -14.74
C TYR A 118 -6.48 -7.43 -16.13
N PRO A 119 -5.66 -7.55 -17.19
CA PRO A 119 -4.37 -8.24 -17.26
C PRO A 119 -3.14 -7.40 -16.84
N ALA A 120 -3.26 -6.09 -16.69
CA ALA A 120 -2.27 -5.20 -16.09
C ALA A 120 -2.85 -3.79 -15.91
N CYS A 121 -2.09 -2.94 -15.23
CA CYS A 121 -2.29 -1.51 -15.04
C CYS A 121 -3.25 -1.14 -13.90
N VAL A 122 -2.95 0.01 -13.29
CA VAL A 122 -3.73 0.69 -12.24
C VAL A 122 -3.54 0.09 -10.84
N GLU A 123 -2.93 -1.09 -10.69
CA GLU A 123 -2.63 -1.67 -9.38
C GLU A 123 -1.73 -0.77 -8.52
N ASP A 124 -0.78 -0.11 -9.16
CA ASP A 124 0.14 0.84 -8.53
C ASP A 124 -0.54 2.18 -8.19
N VAL A 125 -1.44 2.64 -9.06
CA VAL A 125 -2.28 3.82 -8.82
C VAL A 125 -3.22 3.59 -7.63
N ASP A 126 -3.91 2.45 -7.59
CA ASP A 126 -4.76 2.05 -6.46
C ASP A 126 -3.96 2.02 -5.16
N TYR A 127 -2.80 1.35 -5.16
CA TYR A 127 -1.96 1.25 -3.97
C TYR A 127 -1.50 2.63 -3.49
N SER A 128 -1.06 3.49 -4.41
CA SER A 128 -0.66 4.88 -4.11
C SER A 128 -1.81 5.70 -3.52
N LEU A 129 -3.03 5.54 -4.04
CA LEU A 129 -4.23 6.17 -3.50
C LEU A 129 -4.53 5.69 -2.07
N ARG A 130 -4.45 4.37 -1.82
CA ARG A 130 -4.66 3.82 -0.48
C ARG A 130 -3.62 4.31 0.53
N LEU A 131 -2.36 4.46 0.12
CA LEU A 131 -1.31 5.07 0.95
C LEU A 131 -1.66 6.51 1.31
N ARG A 132 -2.06 7.32 0.33
CA ARG A 132 -2.44 8.73 0.55
C ARG A 132 -3.66 8.87 1.45
N LEU A 133 -4.67 8.00 1.29
CA LEU A 133 -5.85 7.97 2.15
C LEU A 133 -5.53 7.67 3.61
N LEU A 134 -4.43 6.98 3.87
CA LEU A 134 -3.92 6.68 5.21
C LEU A 134 -2.87 7.71 5.70
N GLY A 135 -2.56 8.71 4.88
CA GLY A 135 -1.65 9.78 5.24
C GLY A 135 -0.18 9.49 5.02
N PHE A 136 0.20 8.37 4.41
CA PHE A 136 1.61 8.06 4.20
C PHE A 136 2.28 9.10 3.29
N GLN A 137 3.53 9.43 3.61
CA GLN A 137 4.36 10.26 2.77
C GLN A 137 4.96 9.47 1.61
N GLU A 138 5.00 10.09 0.45
CA GLU A 138 5.74 9.62 -0.73
C GLU A 138 7.10 10.32 -0.78
N ARG A 139 8.16 9.58 -1.15
CA ARG A 139 9.45 10.18 -1.46
C ARG A 139 9.97 9.77 -2.83
N ASN A 140 10.17 10.75 -3.70
CA ASN A 140 10.92 10.54 -4.93
C ASN A 140 12.41 10.49 -4.60
N VAL A 141 13.09 9.47 -5.09
CA VAL A 141 14.51 9.24 -4.86
C VAL A 141 15.25 9.13 -6.18
N LEU A 142 16.17 10.07 -6.43
CA LEU A 142 16.92 10.16 -7.68
C LEU A 142 18.21 9.33 -7.61
N TYR A 143 18.06 8.01 -7.48
CA TYR A 143 19.20 7.09 -7.45
C TYR A 143 19.55 6.63 -8.87
N GLY A 144 20.06 7.52 -9.71
CA GLY A 144 20.59 7.18 -11.04
C GLY A 144 19.56 7.08 -12.17
N LYS A 145 19.97 6.47 -13.29
CA LYS A 145 19.17 6.37 -14.52
C LYS A 145 18.59 4.96 -14.68
N PHE A 146 17.27 4.90 -14.87
CA PHE A 146 16.55 3.66 -15.19
C PHE A 146 16.28 3.58 -16.69
N VAL A 147 16.46 2.40 -17.28
CA VAL A 147 16.13 2.13 -18.69
C VAL A 147 14.90 1.25 -18.70
N HIS A 148 13.78 1.78 -19.20
CA HIS A 148 12.57 1.00 -19.44
C HIS A 148 12.72 0.24 -20.76
N ARG A 149 12.64 -1.09 -20.72
CA ARG A 149 12.51 -1.94 -21.91
C ARG A 149 11.09 -2.45 -21.96
N GLY A 150 10.28 -1.89 -22.86
CA GLY A 150 8.90 -2.33 -23.03
C GLY A 150 8.81 -3.69 -23.69
N SER A 151 7.94 -4.55 -23.16
CA SER A 151 7.43 -5.75 -23.83
C SER A 151 6.02 -6.01 -23.32
N SER A 152 5.02 -5.90 -24.19
CA SER A 152 3.64 -6.21 -23.84
C SER A 152 3.29 -7.61 -24.34
N ASN A 153 3.00 -8.54 -23.43
CA ASN A 153 2.52 -9.88 -23.76
C ASN A 153 1.00 -10.02 -23.59
N ILE A 154 0.30 -8.90 -23.33
CA ILE A 154 -1.15 -8.86 -23.21
C ILE A 154 -1.73 -8.90 -24.62
N ARG A 155 -2.40 -10.01 -24.94
CA ARG A 155 -3.20 -10.11 -26.17
C ARG A 155 -4.55 -9.47 -25.88
N PHE A 156 -4.84 -8.36 -26.55
CA PHE A 156 -6.22 -7.86 -26.59
C PHE A 156 -7.05 -8.84 -27.42
N CYS A 157 -8.13 -9.39 -26.86
CA CYS A 157 -9.14 -10.07 -27.66
C CYS A 157 -9.83 -9.00 -28.52
N ASN A 158 -9.83 -9.16 -29.84
CA ASN A 158 -10.52 -8.26 -30.77
C ASN A 158 -12.05 -8.39 -30.72
N GLU A 159 -12.58 -9.29 -29.89
CA GLU A 159 -14.01 -9.46 -29.64
C GLU A 159 -14.45 -8.55 -28.49
N MET A 160 -14.54 -7.25 -28.75
CA MET A 160 -15.50 -6.43 -28.00
C MET A 160 -16.84 -6.59 -28.71
N GLU A 161 -17.70 -7.49 -28.23
CA GLU A 161 -19.12 -7.37 -28.52
C GLU A 161 -19.56 -6.00 -27.98
N LEU A 162 -20.15 -5.20 -28.87
CA LEU A 162 -20.78 -3.94 -28.48
C LEU A 162 -21.76 -4.27 -27.33
N PRO A 163 -21.77 -3.51 -26.23
CA PRO A 163 -22.78 -3.72 -25.20
C PRO A 163 -24.14 -3.62 -25.88
N ASP A 164 -24.96 -4.66 -25.71
CA ASP A 164 -26.36 -4.63 -26.15
C ASP A 164 -26.97 -3.33 -25.63
N ALA A 165 -27.44 -2.51 -26.56
CA ALA A 165 -28.05 -1.24 -26.25
C ALA A 165 -29.23 -1.47 -25.28
N LEU A 166 -29.14 -0.87 -24.10
CA LEU A 166 -30.26 -0.76 -23.15
C LEU A 166 -31.33 0.20 -23.68
#